data_AF-A0A2N8ZC85-F1
#
_entry.id   AF-A0A2N8ZC85-F1
#
_cell.length_a   1.000
_cell.length_b   1.000
_cell.length_c   1.000
_cell.angle_alpha   90.00
_cell.angle_beta   90.00
_cell.angle_gamma   90.00
#
_symmetry.space_group_name_H-M   'P 1'
#
loop_
_entity.id
_entity.type
_entity.pdbx_description
1 polymer ?
#
loop_
_entity_poly.entity_id
_entity_poly.type
_entity_poly.pdbx_seq_one_letter_code
_entity_poly.pdbx_strand_id
1 'polypeptide(L)'
;MLISLFPPIALDGTTVSIRKFKKHAIDFSKLVDFGAMSPEMAQLLMIAARCRLNILISGGTGSGKTTMLNALSQFISEKERIITIEDAAELKLQQPHVVRLETRTSGIENTGAVHQRDLVINALRMRPDRIIVGECRGRPLKCFRQ
;
A
#
# COMPACT_ATOMS: atom_id res chain seq x y z
N MET A 1 6.78 -11.10 -4.86
CA MET A 1 6.71 -11.94 -3.65
C MET A 1 6.93 -13.38 -4.05
N LEU A 2 7.72 -14.14 -3.28
CA LEU A 2 7.95 -15.56 -3.50
C LEU A 2 7.61 -16.30 -2.20
N ILE A 3 6.83 -17.36 -2.31
CA ILE A 3 6.55 -18.29 -1.22
C ILE A 3 7.10 -19.64 -1.64
N SER A 4 7.91 -20.25 -0.78
CA SER A 4 8.46 -21.59 -1.00
C SER A 4 8.09 -22.48 0.18
N LEU A 5 7.53 -23.64 -0.10
CA LEU A 5 7.19 -24.67 0.87
C LEU A 5 7.98 -25.94 0.55
N PHE A 6 8.62 -26.52 1.56
CA PHE A 6 9.49 -27.70 1.43
C PHE A 6 8.90 -28.89 2.21
N PRO A 7 9.23 -30.15 1.86
CA PRO A 7 8.90 -31.30 2.71
C PRO A 7 9.45 -31.14 4.14
N PRO A 8 8.71 -31.57 5.18
CA PRO A 8 7.44 -32.30 5.16
C PRO A 8 6.18 -31.41 5.09
N ILE A 9 6.30 -30.08 5.02
CA ILE A 9 5.14 -29.17 4.94
C ILE A 9 4.43 -29.32 3.59
N ALA A 10 5.20 -29.48 2.52
CA ALA A 10 4.69 -29.79 1.19
C ALA A 10 4.85 -31.30 0.95
N LEU A 11 3.80 -32.07 1.29
CA LEU A 11 3.81 -33.54 1.26
C LEU A 11 4.09 -34.10 -0.15
N ASP A 12 3.58 -33.42 -1.18
CA ASP A 12 3.72 -33.84 -2.59
C ASP A 12 5.00 -33.29 -3.26
N GLY A 13 5.91 -32.71 -2.47
CA GLY A 13 7.16 -32.12 -2.96
C GLY A 13 7.20 -30.60 -2.89
N THR A 14 8.40 -30.03 -3.05
CA THR A 14 8.64 -28.58 -2.92
C THR A 14 7.73 -27.78 -3.84
N THR A 15 6.96 -26.86 -3.26
CA THR A 15 6.01 -26.01 -3.99
C THR A 15 6.43 -24.55 -3.90
N VAL A 16 6.49 -23.86 -5.05
CA VAL A 16 6.88 -22.45 -5.14
C VAL A 16 5.76 -21.64 -5.80
N SER A 17 5.34 -20.55 -5.16
CA SER A 17 4.41 -19.57 -5.73
C SER A 17 5.10 -18.23 -5.93
N ILE A 18 5.08 -17.72 -7.16
CA ILE A 18 5.75 -16.47 -7.54
C ILE A 18 4.71 -15.44 -8.00
N ARG A 19 4.61 -14.33 -7.27
CA ARG A 19 3.82 -13.17 -7.67
C ARG A 19 4.74 -12.09 -8.24
N LYS A 20 4.66 -11.87 -9.55
CA LYS A 20 5.40 -10.84 -10.28
C LYS A 20 4.58 -9.55 -10.32
N PHE A 21 5.18 -8.44 -9.91
CA PHE A 21 4.53 -7.13 -9.95
C PHE A 21 4.74 -6.48 -11.32
N LYS A 22 3.67 -5.92 -11.90
CA LYS A 22 3.75 -5.20 -13.17
C LYS A 22 4.66 -3.97 -13.00
N LYS A 23 5.58 -3.75 -13.95
CA LYS A 23 6.51 -2.61 -13.93
C LYS A 23 5.83 -1.27 -14.26
N HIS A 24 4.73 -1.30 -15.01
CA HIS A 24 4.02 -0.09 -15.43
C HIS A 24 2.84 0.18 -14.50
N ALA A 25 2.86 1.34 -13.84
CA ALA A 25 1.71 1.84 -13.12
C ALA A 25 0.57 2.12 -14.11
N ILE A 26 -0.65 1.74 -13.73
CA ILE A 26 -1.86 2.11 -14.46
C ILE A 26 -2.24 3.52 -13.97
N ASP A 27 -2.49 4.44 -14.88
CA ASP A 27 -2.92 5.81 -14.61
C ASP A 27 -4.46 5.94 -14.66
N PHE A 28 -4.99 7.11 -14.30
CA PHE A 28 -6.43 7.36 -14.32
C PHE A 28 -7.04 7.29 -15.71
N SER A 29 -6.33 7.72 -16.76
CA SER A 29 -6.81 7.59 -18.14
C SER A 29 -7.11 6.14 -18.48
N LYS A 30 -6.18 5.22 -18.19
CA LYS A 30 -6.39 3.79 -18.43
C LYS A 30 -7.50 3.20 -17.58
N LEU A 31 -7.68 3.67 -16.34
CA LEU A 31 -8.79 3.20 -15.50
C LEU A 31 -10.15 3.65 -16.06
N VAL A 32 -10.23 4.85 -16.63
CA VAL A 32 -11.42 5.32 -17.35
C VAL A 32 -11.63 4.52 -18.63
N ASP A 33 -10.58 4.28 -19.41
CA ASP A 33 -10.65 3.47 -20.64
C ASP A 33 -11.12 2.03 -20.38
N PHE A 34 -10.71 1.45 -19.24
CA PHE A 34 -11.18 0.13 -18.80
C PHE A 34 -12.61 0.14 -18.24
N GLY A 35 -13.26 1.30 -18.16
CA GLY A 35 -14.60 1.44 -17.57
C GLY A 35 -14.63 1.23 -16.05
N ALA A 36 -13.48 1.33 -15.36
CA ALA A 36 -13.41 1.15 -13.91
C ALA A 36 -13.94 2.36 -13.12
N MET A 37 -13.99 3.53 -13.74
CA MET A 37 -14.60 4.76 -13.21
C MET A 37 -14.98 5.71 -14.34
N SER A 38 -15.85 6.68 -14.06
CA SER A 38 -16.16 7.75 -15.02
C SER A 38 -15.06 8.82 -15.05
N PRO A 39 -14.95 9.62 -16.14
CA PRO A 39 -14.03 10.76 -16.21
C PRO A 39 -14.22 11.77 -15.07
N GLU A 40 -15.48 12.02 -14.66
CA GLU A 40 -15.81 12.96 -13.59
C GLU A 40 -15.32 12.44 -12.24
N MET A 41 -15.47 11.13 -11.98
CA MET A 41 -14.94 10.50 -10.77
C MET A 41 -13.40 10.57 -10.73
N ALA A 42 -12.74 10.37 -11.86
CA ALA A 42 -11.29 10.52 -11.96
C ALA A 42 -10.84 11.95 -11.63
N GLN A 43 -11.55 12.97 -12.14
CA GLN A 43 -11.27 14.37 -11.82
C GLN A 43 -11.49 14.67 -10.33
N LEU A 44 -12.60 14.21 -9.75
CA LEU A 44 -12.88 14.38 -8.32
C LEU A 44 -11.78 13.79 -7.45
N LEU A 45 -11.35 12.58 -7.76
CA LEU A 45 -10.29 11.88 -7.03
C LEU A 45 -8.92 12.55 -7.18
N MET A 46 -8.61 13.08 -8.37
CA MET A 46 -7.41 13.88 -8.59
C MET A 46 -7.40 15.14 -7.70
N ILE A 47 -8.53 15.85 -7.63
CA ILE A 47 -8.68 17.04 -6.77
C ILE A 47 -8.55 16.63 -5.30
N ALA A 48 -9.26 15.60 -4.87
CA ALA A 48 -9.19 15.09 -3.49
C ALA A 48 -7.76 14.71 -3.09
N ALA A 49 -7.02 14.06 -3.99
CA ALA A 49 -5.62 13.71 -3.77
C ALA A 49 -4.73 14.94 -3.64
N ARG A 50 -4.90 15.96 -4.50
CA ARG A 50 -4.13 17.22 -4.43
C ARG A 50 -4.46 18.07 -3.20
N CYS A 51 -5.72 18.06 -2.77
CA CYS A 51 -6.20 18.72 -1.56
C CYS A 51 -5.85 17.97 -0.27
N ARG A 52 -5.09 16.87 -0.36
CA ARG A 52 -4.66 16.05 0.79
C ARG A 52 -5.84 15.50 1.62
N LEU A 53 -6.97 15.22 0.98
CA LEU A 53 -8.09 14.59 1.66
C LEU A 53 -7.74 13.15 2.05
N ASN A 54 -8.31 12.69 3.17
CA ASN A 54 -8.19 11.30 3.58
C ASN A 54 -9.05 10.42 2.66
N ILE A 55 -8.41 9.46 1.98
CA ILE A 55 -9.06 8.57 1.02
C ILE A 55 -8.91 7.13 1.52
N LEU A 56 -10.04 6.42 1.65
CA LEU A 56 -10.07 4.99 1.94
C LEU A 56 -10.47 4.24 0.67
N ILE A 57 -9.64 3.27 0.25
CA ILE A 57 -9.92 2.40 -0.89
C ILE A 57 -10.30 1.02 -0.36
N SER A 58 -11.56 0.65 -0.54
CA SER A 58 -12.12 -0.63 -0.09
C SER A 58 -12.48 -1.56 -1.25
N GLY A 59 -12.52 -2.87 -1.00
CA GLY A 59 -12.87 -3.89 -1.98
C GLY A 59 -12.27 -5.26 -1.66
N GLY A 60 -12.76 -6.31 -2.33
CA GLY A 60 -12.28 -7.69 -2.15
C GLY A 60 -10.83 -7.92 -2.62
N THR A 61 -10.27 -9.09 -2.31
CA THR A 61 -8.96 -9.50 -2.82
C THR A 61 -8.99 -9.51 -4.35
N GLY A 62 -7.97 -8.93 -4.99
CA GLY A 62 -7.90 -8.86 -6.46
C GLY A 62 -8.74 -7.77 -7.13
N SER A 63 -9.52 -6.97 -6.37
CA SER A 63 -10.40 -5.93 -6.94
C SER A 63 -9.69 -4.67 -7.46
N GLY A 64 -8.35 -4.65 -7.53
CA GLY A 64 -7.59 -3.51 -8.02
C GLY A 64 -7.29 -2.39 -7.03
N LYS A 65 -7.46 -2.58 -5.71
CA LYS A 65 -7.19 -1.54 -4.68
C LYS A 65 -5.78 -0.94 -4.79
N THR A 66 -4.75 -1.79 -4.83
CA THR A 66 -3.36 -1.36 -4.94
C THR A 66 -3.10 -0.65 -6.28
N THR A 67 -3.81 -1.03 -7.34
CA THR A 67 -3.75 -0.35 -8.63
C THR A 67 -4.31 1.07 -8.51
N MET A 68 -5.49 1.21 -7.90
CA MET A 68 -6.14 2.50 -7.66
C MET A 68 -5.27 3.41 -6.78
N LEU A 69 -4.66 2.85 -5.73
CA LEU A 69 -3.75 3.58 -4.85
C LEU A 69 -2.52 4.10 -5.59
N ASN A 70 -1.91 3.27 -6.44
CA ASN A 70 -0.75 3.66 -7.25
C ASN A 70 -1.12 4.69 -8.34
N ALA A 71 -2.35 4.67 -8.84
CA ALA A 71 -2.82 5.66 -9.79
C ALA A 71 -3.07 7.02 -9.09
N LEU A 72 -3.76 6.99 -7.95
CA LEU A 72 -4.00 8.15 -7.09
C LEU A 72 -2.71 8.82 -6.63
N SER A 73 -1.68 8.02 -6.34
CA SER A 73 -0.43 8.54 -5.81
C SER A 73 0.36 9.40 -6.79
N GLN A 74 0.08 9.31 -8.09
CA GLN A 74 0.69 10.16 -9.12
C GLN A 74 0.26 11.63 -9.00
N PHE A 75 -0.86 11.90 -8.31
CA PHE A 75 -1.37 13.25 -8.12
C PHE A 75 -0.90 13.90 -6.81
N ILE A 76 -0.07 13.20 -6.04
CA ILE A 76 0.56 13.75 -4.83
C ILE A 76 1.68 14.70 -5.25
N SER A 77 1.72 15.89 -4.64
CA SER A 77 2.73 16.90 -4.93
C SER A 77 4.14 16.39 -4.63
N GLU A 78 5.11 16.72 -5.49
CA GLU A 78 6.53 16.37 -5.29
C GLU A 78 7.14 17.01 -4.03
N LYS A 79 6.50 18.07 -3.51
CA LYS A 79 6.92 18.75 -2.27
C LYS A 79 6.48 18.03 -1.00
N GLU A 80 5.60 17.04 -1.10
CA GLU A 80 5.09 16.32 0.06
C GLU A 80 6.07 15.27 0.55
N ARG A 81 6.27 15.21 1.87
CA ARG A 81 6.96 14.10 2.53
C ARG A 81 5.97 12.97 2.78
N ILE A 82 6.17 11.85 2.10
CA ILE A 82 5.27 10.69 2.13
C ILE A 82 5.90 9.56 2.93
N ILE A 83 5.12 8.94 3.81
CA ILE A 83 5.51 7.71 4.51
C ILE A 83 4.58 6.59 4.08
N THR A 84 5.12 5.50 3.53
CA THR A 84 4.36 4.29 3.23
C THR A 84 4.52 3.26 4.34
N ILE A 85 3.45 2.53 4.66
CA ILE A 85 3.43 1.46 5.65
C ILE A 85 2.75 0.25 5.02
N GLU A 86 3.49 -0.84 4.85
CA GLU A 86 3.05 -2.04 4.15
C GLU A 86 3.51 -3.32 4.87
N ASP A 87 2.83 -4.44 4.66
CA ASP A 87 3.33 -5.74 5.14
C ASP A 87 4.46 -6.28 4.26
N ALA A 88 4.41 -5.97 2.96
CA ALA A 88 5.50 -6.15 2.02
C ALA A 88 5.52 -4.92 1.12
N ALA A 89 6.68 -4.28 0.96
CA ALA A 89 6.77 -2.99 0.26
C ALA A 89 6.50 -3.15 -1.26
N GLU A 90 5.24 -3.01 -1.67
CA GLU A 90 4.77 -3.12 -3.06
C GLU A 90 4.65 -1.76 -3.74
N LEU A 91 4.33 -0.69 -2.99
CA LEU A 91 4.12 0.63 -3.54
C LEU A 91 5.41 1.25 -4.07
N LYS A 92 5.31 1.85 -5.26
CA LYS A 92 6.40 2.56 -5.94
C LYS A 92 5.96 3.97 -6.30
N LEU A 93 6.15 4.87 -5.34
CA LEU A 93 5.89 6.29 -5.49
C LEU A 93 7.01 6.96 -6.30
N GLN A 94 6.65 7.96 -7.10
CA GLN A 94 7.60 8.70 -7.95
C GLN A 94 8.14 9.96 -7.26
N GLN A 95 7.54 10.37 -6.14
CA GLN A 95 7.92 11.58 -5.41
C GLN A 95 9.32 11.44 -4.80
N PRO A 96 10.07 12.55 -4.67
CA PRO A 96 11.45 12.52 -4.18
C PRO A 96 11.55 12.22 -2.68
N HIS A 97 10.54 12.59 -1.89
CA HIS A 97 10.57 12.51 -0.42
C HIS A 97 9.71 11.36 0.12
N VAL A 98 10.09 10.12 -0.19
CA VAL A 98 9.35 8.92 0.21
C VAL A 98 10.15 8.11 1.23
N VAL A 99 9.55 7.85 2.39
CA VAL A 99 10.07 6.88 3.37
C VAL A 99 9.19 5.64 3.36
N ARG A 100 9.79 4.46 3.17
CA ARG A 100 9.07 3.18 3.08
C ARG A 100 9.29 2.40 4.36
N LEU A 101 8.20 2.06 5.06
CA LEU A 101 8.21 1.27 6.27
C LEU A 101 7.51 -0.06 6.00
N GLU A 102 8.09 -1.15 6.48
CA GLU A 102 7.56 -2.51 6.34
C GLU A 102 7.33 -3.12 7.72
N THR A 103 6.22 -3.83 7.89
CA THR A 103 6.00 -4.63 9.11
C THR A 103 7.00 -5.77 9.16
N ARG A 104 7.26 -6.28 10.37
CA ARG A 104 8.16 -7.42 10.55
C ARG A 104 7.48 -8.44 11.44
N THR A 105 7.40 -9.68 10.98
CA THR A 105 7.00 -10.80 11.84
C THR A 105 8.07 -11.08 12.88
N SER A 106 7.68 -11.68 14.01
CA SER A 106 8.63 -12.09 15.02
C SER A 106 9.62 -13.12 14.48
N GLY A 107 10.88 -13.03 14.92
CA GLY A 107 11.88 -14.05 14.63
C GLY A 107 11.59 -15.38 15.33
N ILE A 108 12.48 -16.36 15.13
CA ILE A 108 12.38 -17.70 15.74
C ILE A 108 12.32 -17.62 17.28
N GLU A 109 12.98 -16.62 17.85
CA GLU A 109 12.99 -16.34 19.30
C GLU A 109 11.76 -15.54 19.79
N ASN A 110 10.74 -15.37 18.94
CA ASN A 110 9.57 -14.52 19.16
C ASN A 110 9.87 -13.04 19.44
N THR A 111 11.09 -12.58 19.21
CA THR A 111 11.50 -11.19 19.40
C THR A 111 11.39 -10.39 18.11
N GLY A 112 11.24 -9.07 18.28
CA GLY A 112 11.43 -8.13 17.19
C GLY A 112 10.28 -8.05 16.18
N ALA A 113 9.07 -8.46 16.53
CA ALA A 113 7.90 -8.11 15.74
C ALA A 113 7.72 -6.59 15.68
N VAL A 114 7.37 -6.08 14.52
CA VAL A 114 7.03 -4.67 14.30
C VAL A 114 5.67 -4.64 13.63
N HIS A 115 4.65 -4.19 14.35
CA HIS A 115 3.29 -4.17 13.84
C HIS A 115 3.00 -2.86 13.10
N GLN A 116 2.02 -2.91 12.21
CA GLN A 116 1.56 -1.74 11.46
C GLN A 116 1.21 -0.55 12.37
N ARG A 117 0.61 -0.81 13.54
CA ARG A 117 0.29 0.23 14.52
C ARG A 117 1.53 0.96 15.04
N ASP A 118 2.61 0.22 15.30
CA ASP A 118 3.87 0.77 15.80
C ASP A 118 4.49 1.69 14.74
N LEU A 119 4.43 1.27 13.47
CA LEU A 119 4.89 2.06 12.33
C LEU A 119 4.06 3.33 12.14
N VAL A 120 2.74 3.27 12.31
CA VAL A 120 1.88 4.47 12.24
C VAL A 120 2.26 5.47 13.33
N ILE A 121 2.45 5.02 14.57
CA ILE A 121 2.86 5.89 15.69
C ILE A 121 4.22 6.53 15.40
N ASN A 122 5.17 5.76 14.90
CA ASN A 122 6.49 6.27 14.52
C ASN A 122 6.40 7.26 13.36
N ALA A 123 5.61 6.96 12.33
CA ALA A 123 5.40 7.81 11.18
C ALA A 123 4.88 9.20 11.58
N LEU A 124 3.97 9.29 12.55
CA LEU A 124 3.47 10.58 13.06
C LEU A 124 4.58 11.49 13.64
N ARG A 125 5.67 10.92 14.15
CA ARG A 125 6.83 11.66 14.67
C ARG A 125 7.82 12.10 13.59
N MET A 126 7.66 11.59 12.38
CA MET A 126 8.58 11.84 11.26
C MET A 126 8.15 13.05 10.41
N ARG A 127 7.22 13.86 10.92
CA ARG A 127 6.65 15.04 10.26
C ARG A 127 6.18 14.76 8.81
N PRO A 128 5.33 13.75 8.59
CA PRO A 128 4.82 13.46 7.24
C PRO A 128 3.83 14.53 6.80
N ASP A 129 3.82 14.85 5.51
CA ASP A 129 2.67 15.49 4.87
C ASP A 129 1.56 14.46 4.60
N ARG A 130 1.95 13.20 4.31
CA ARG A 130 1.01 12.13 3.98
C ARG A 130 1.50 10.77 4.49
N ILE A 131 0.58 9.98 5.05
CA ILE A 131 0.82 8.57 5.40
C ILE A 131 -0.05 7.72 4.49
N ILE A 132 0.56 6.75 3.81
CA ILE A 132 -0.11 5.78 2.95
C ILE A 132 0.02 4.41 3.59
N VAL A 133 -1.12 3.80 3.91
CA VAL A 133 -1.16 2.44 4.45
C VAL A 133 -1.60 1.52 3.30
N GLY A 134 -0.71 0.64 2.84
CA GLY A 134 -0.94 -0.15 1.62
C GLY A 134 -2.09 -1.14 1.74
N GLU A 135 -2.18 -1.81 2.89
CA GLU A 135 -3.35 -2.59 3.27
C GLU A 135 -3.53 -2.57 4.80
N CYS A 136 -4.76 -2.43 5.27
CA CYS A 136 -5.07 -2.57 6.68
C CYS A 136 -5.51 -4.01 6.94
N ARG A 137 -4.64 -4.82 7.56
CA ARG A 137 -4.98 -6.18 8.01
C ARG A 137 -5.01 -6.20 9.54
N GLY A 138 -6.05 -6.79 10.13
CA GLY A 138 -6.14 -6.99 11.59
C GLY A 138 -7.03 -5.98 12.35
N ARG A 139 -6.82 -5.87 13.67
CA ARG A 139 -7.62 -5.02 14.57
C ARG A 139 -7.63 -3.56 14.09
N PRO A 140 -8.80 -2.88 14.09
CA PRO A 140 -8.93 -1.55 13.51
C PRO A 140 -7.95 -0.55 14.11
N LEU A 141 -7.26 0.21 13.25
CA LEU A 141 -6.42 1.35 13.58
C LEU A 141 -7.31 2.45 14.21
N LYS A 142 -7.47 2.43 15.53
CA LYS A 142 -8.18 3.49 16.28
C LYS A 142 -7.49 4.86 16.19
N CYS A 143 -6.26 4.95 15.66
CA CYS A 143 -5.50 6.20 15.53
C CYS A 143 -5.97 7.14 14.41
N PHE A 144 -6.88 6.73 13.52
CA PHE A 144 -7.42 7.61 12.46
C PHE A 144 -8.71 8.35 12.85
N ARG A 145 -9.18 8.19 14.09
CA ARG A 145 -10.20 9.07 14.66
C ARG A 145 -9.48 10.17 15.45
N GLN A 146 -9.56 11.39 14.93
CA GLN A 146 -9.43 12.60 15.75
C GLN A 146 -10.55 12.63 16.77
#